data_AF-A0A937MX96-F1
#
_entry.id   AF-A0A937MX96-F1
#
_cell.length_a   1.000
_cell.length_b   1.000
_cell.length_c   1.000
_cell.angle_alpha   90.00
_cell.angle_beta   90.00
_cell.angle_gamma   90.00
#
_symmetry.space_group_name_H-M   'P 1'
#
loop_
_entity.id
_entity.type
_entity.pdbx_description
1 polymer ?
#
loop_
_entity_poly.entity_id
_entity_poly.type
_entity_poly.pdbx_seq_one_letter_code
_entity_poly.pdbx_strand_id
1 'polypeptide(L)'
;MKQSTIIFKSLFFMLLALCILASASGQANADTLQFGYDYTFSGNDPGGTSPWLTATFDDSFGDANTVRLTMSAANLVGSESVAEWYFNFNPIYDASALTFTVVDNSASNPNSISGGNNLFKADGDGWYDINFDFPPPPGSDSARFTAGET
;
A
#
# COMPACT_ATOMS: atom_id res chain seq x y z
N MET A 1 -59.38 -15.68 13.97
CA MET A 1 -58.78 -14.78 12.96
C MET A 1 -58.01 -13.59 13.55
N LYS A 2 -58.52 -12.83 14.53
CA LYS A 2 -57.81 -11.64 15.08
C LYS A 2 -56.44 -11.93 15.73
N GLN A 3 -56.28 -13.05 16.44
CA GLN A 3 -55.02 -13.47 17.09
C GLN A 3 -53.88 -13.76 16.10
N SER A 4 -54.18 -14.41 14.97
CA SER A 4 -53.19 -14.74 13.92
C SER A 4 -52.63 -13.49 13.23
N THR A 5 -53.47 -12.47 13.00
CA THR A 5 -53.04 -11.19 12.41
C THR A 5 -52.13 -10.39 13.34
N ILE A 6 -52.29 -10.53 14.67
CA ILE A 6 -51.44 -9.85 15.66
C ILE A 6 -50.05 -10.51 15.70
N ILE A 7 -49.98 -11.84 15.68
CA ILE A 7 -48.71 -12.59 15.68
C ILE A 7 -47.91 -12.30 14.40
N PHE A 8 -48.56 -12.27 13.23
CA PHE A 8 -47.89 -11.97 11.96
C PHE A 8 -47.30 -10.55 11.91
N LYS A 9 -48.00 -9.56 12.48
CA LYS A 9 -47.50 -8.18 12.57
C LYS A 9 -46.30 -8.08 13.50
N SER A 10 -46.34 -8.71 14.68
CA SER A 10 -45.22 -8.71 15.62
C SER A 10 -43.98 -9.39 15.05
N LEU A 11 -44.15 -10.50 14.32
CA LEU A 11 -43.04 -11.19 13.68
C LEU A 11 -42.42 -10.35 12.55
N PHE A 12 -43.24 -9.65 11.76
CA PHE A 12 -42.78 -8.75 10.71
C PHE A 12 -41.98 -7.56 11.27
N PHE A 13 -42.46 -6.91 12.34
CA PHE A 13 -41.73 -5.82 12.98
C PHE A 13 -40.42 -6.29 13.64
N MET A 14 -40.38 -7.50 14.18
CA MET A 14 -39.17 -8.08 14.77
C MET A 14 -38.11 -8.40 13.71
N LEU A 15 -38.52 -8.98 12.57
CA LEU A 15 -37.64 -9.20 11.42
C LEU A 15 -37.13 -7.87 10.84
N LEU A 16 -37.98 -6.87 10.71
CA LEU A 16 -37.60 -5.54 10.22
C LEU A 16 -36.59 -4.86 11.16
N ALA A 17 -36.78 -4.95 12.48
CA ALA A 17 -35.85 -4.41 13.47
C ALA A 17 -34.49 -5.13 13.43
N LEU A 18 -34.48 -6.46 13.22
CA LEU A 18 -33.25 -7.23 13.08
C LEU A 18 -32.49 -6.86 11.79
N CYS A 19 -33.20 -6.62 10.68
CA CYS A 19 -32.60 -6.15 9.43
C CYS A 19 -31.96 -4.77 9.56
N ILE A 20 -32.58 -3.84 10.30
CA ILE A 20 -32.03 -2.48 10.53
C ILE A 20 -30.79 -2.52 11.43
N LEU A 21 -30.76 -3.42 12.42
CA LEU A 21 -29.56 -3.62 13.26
C LEU A 21 -28.43 -4.32 12.49
N ALA A 22 -28.75 -5.17 11.52
CA ALA A 22 -27.77 -5.85 10.68
C ALA A 22 -27.12 -4.95 9.61
N SER A 23 -27.78 -3.84 9.22
CA SER A 23 -27.23 -2.84 8.30
C SER A 23 -26.45 -1.71 8.98
N ALA A 24 -26.31 -1.76 10.31
CA ALA A 24 -25.34 -0.94 11.04
C ALA A 24 -23.91 -1.52 10.94
N SER A 25 -23.51 -1.97 9.74
CA SER A 25 -22.10 -2.22 9.45
C SER A 25 -21.34 -0.91 9.65
N GLY A 26 -20.38 -0.90 10.58
CA GLY A 26 -19.56 0.27 10.86
C GLY A 26 -18.99 0.85 9.57
N GLN A 27 -19.02 2.17 9.44
CA GLN A 27 -18.37 2.87 8.33
C GLN A 27 -16.88 2.49 8.37
N ALA A 28 -16.40 1.78 7.35
CA ALA A 28 -14.96 1.62 7.15
C ALA A 28 -14.41 3.03 6.94
N ASN A 29 -13.54 3.48 7.85
CA ASN A 29 -12.79 4.71 7.62
C ASN A 29 -11.70 4.35 6.63
N ALA A 30 -11.72 5.01 5.48
CA ALA A 30 -10.63 5.02 4.53
C ALA A 30 -9.65 6.12 4.96
N ASP A 31 -8.40 5.76 5.20
CA ASP A 31 -7.30 6.68 5.45
C ASP A 31 -6.19 6.48 4.41
N THR A 32 -5.48 7.56 4.12
CA THR A 32 -4.38 7.57 3.15
C THR A 32 -3.16 8.20 3.78
N LEU A 33 -2.03 7.48 3.75
CA LEU A 33 -0.74 7.96 4.18
C LEU A 33 0.18 8.11 2.97
N GLN A 34 0.68 9.32 2.73
CA GLN A 34 1.54 9.63 1.59
C GLN A 34 2.92 10.09 2.05
N PHE A 35 3.96 9.52 1.44
CA PHE A 35 5.34 9.93 1.55
C PHE A 35 5.82 10.51 0.23
N GLY A 36 6.39 11.71 0.29
CA GLY A 36 7.16 12.30 -0.82
C GLY A 36 8.65 12.10 -0.58
N TYR A 37 9.39 11.76 -1.62
CA TYR A 37 10.85 11.65 -1.60
C TYR A 37 11.43 12.88 -2.31
N ASP A 38 11.71 13.90 -1.51
CA ASP A 38 12.10 15.25 -1.91
C ASP A 38 13.51 15.65 -1.45
N TYR A 39 14.24 14.70 -0.85
CA TYR A 39 15.58 14.91 -0.31
C TYR A 39 16.57 13.85 -0.79
N THR A 40 17.73 14.30 -1.25
CA THR A 40 18.84 13.44 -1.65
C THR A 40 19.83 13.30 -0.51
N PHE A 41 20.07 12.06 -0.06
CA PHE A 41 21.07 11.78 0.96
C PHE A 41 22.50 11.95 0.44
N SER A 42 22.78 11.41 -0.74
CA SER A 42 24.10 11.43 -1.39
C SER A 42 23.96 11.49 -2.92
N GLY A 43 24.99 12.01 -3.60
CA GLY A 43 24.96 12.18 -5.05
C GLY A 43 24.31 13.49 -5.47
N ASN A 44 23.77 13.51 -6.70
CA ASN A 44 23.07 14.66 -7.25
C ASN A 44 21.55 14.45 -7.15
N ASP A 45 20.83 15.55 -6.97
CA ASP A 45 19.37 15.53 -7.07
C ASP A 45 18.90 15.00 -8.43
N PRO A 46 17.80 14.23 -8.47
CA PRO A 46 17.12 13.92 -9.72
C PRO A 46 16.71 15.20 -10.45
N GLY A 47 16.77 15.16 -11.79
CA GLY A 47 16.60 16.32 -12.64
C GLY A 47 15.16 16.83 -12.75
N GLY A 48 14.17 16.05 -12.32
CA GLY A 48 12.77 16.44 -12.37
C GLY A 48 12.28 17.25 -11.16
N THR A 49 10.96 17.43 -11.04
CA THR A 49 10.36 18.25 -10.00
C THR A 49 10.14 17.48 -8.71
N SER A 50 10.71 17.94 -7.61
CA SER A 50 10.48 17.36 -6.28
C SER A 50 9.00 17.50 -5.82
N PRO A 51 8.39 16.50 -5.13
CA PRO A 51 8.97 15.20 -4.77
C PRO A 51 9.15 14.32 -6.02
N TRP A 52 10.33 13.72 -6.16
CA TRP A 52 10.68 12.94 -7.34
C TRP A 52 9.99 11.58 -7.38
N LEU A 53 9.80 11.01 -6.19
CA LEU A 53 9.06 9.78 -5.97
C LEU A 53 7.96 10.01 -4.93
N THR A 54 6.88 9.25 -5.04
CA THR A 54 5.83 9.22 -4.00
C THR A 54 5.40 7.81 -3.68
N ALA A 55 5.19 7.51 -2.40
CA ALA A 55 4.61 6.26 -1.93
C ALA A 55 3.31 6.57 -1.18
N THR A 56 2.20 5.99 -1.61
CA THR A 56 0.87 6.21 -1.02
C THR A 56 0.30 4.90 -0.51
N PHE A 57 0.06 4.81 0.79
CA PHE A 57 -0.64 3.71 1.44
C PHE A 57 -2.11 4.08 1.61
N ASP A 58 -3.01 3.24 1.12
CA ASP A 58 -4.46 3.47 1.12
C ASP A 58 -5.18 2.20 1.60
N ASP A 59 -5.90 2.30 2.72
CA ASP A 59 -6.64 1.18 3.33
C ASP A 59 -8.11 1.09 2.86
N SER A 60 -8.52 1.95 1.93
CA SER A 60 -9.85 1.87 1.29
C SER A 60 -9.96 0.72 0.29
N PHE A 61 -8.82 0.11 -0.06
CA PHE A 61 -8.73 -0.99 -1.01
C PHE A 61 -8.56 -2.34 -0.31
N GLY A 62 -9.42 -3.29 -0.67
CA GLY A 62 -9.30 -4.69 -0.25
C GLY A 62 -10.19 -5.06 0.94
N ASP A 63 -9.88 -6.21 1.53
CA ASP A 63 -10.54 -6.72 2.75
C ASP A 63 -9.80 -6.23 4.01
N ALA A 64 -10.36 -6.53 5.19
CA ALA A 64 -9.72 -6.22 6.47
C ALA A 64 -8.25 -6.72 6.52
N ASN A 65 -7.36 -5.90 7.09
CA ASN A 65 -5.90 -6.12 7.17
C ASN A 65 -5.17 -6.05 5.82
N THR A 66 -5.78 -5.42 4.81
CA THR A 66 -5.13 -5.11 3.54
C THR A 66 -4.91 -3.61 3.44
N VAL A 67 -3.78 -3.22 2.85
CA VAL A 67 -3.52 -1.86 2.41
C VAL A 67 -2.96 -1.92 0.99
N ARG A 68 -3.28 -0.92 0.18
CA ARG A 68 -2.66 -0.75 -1.13
C ARG A 68 -1.52 0.24 -1.03
N LEU A 69 -0.33 -0.19 -1.45
CA LEU A 69 0.80 0.71 -1.69
C LEU A 69 0.86 1.05 -3.18
N THR A 70 0.78 2.34 -3.49
CA THR A 70 1.04 2.89 -4.82
C THR A 70 2.37 3.63 -4.81
N MET A 71 3.32 3.19 -5.63
CA MET A 71 4.65 3.79 -5.75
C MET A 71 4.73 4.51 -7.09
N SER A 72 5.17 5.77 -7.11
CA SER A 72 5.23 6.55 -8.35
C SER A 72 6.59 7.20 -8.54
N ALA A 73 7.10 7.14 -9.76
CA ALA A 73 8.26 7.85 -10.28
C ALA A 73 7.85 8.89 -11.34
N ALA A 74 6.63 9.43 -11.23
CA ALA A 74 6.04 10.36 -12.19
C ALA A 74 6.91 11.59 -12.48
N ASN A 75 7.71 12.01 -11.50
CA ASN A 75 8.54 13.20 -11.58
C ASN A 75 10.03 12.93 -11.82
N LEU A 76 10.45 11.67 -12.01
CA LEU A 76 11.78 11.38 -12.55
C LEU A 76 11.85 11.73 -14.03
N VAL A 77 13.06 11.96 -14.55
CA VAL A 77 13.28 12.30 -15.96
C VAL A 77 14.46 11.56 -16.57
N GLY A 78 14.53 11.53 -17.90
CA GLY A 78 15.68 10.97 -18.61
C GLY A 78 15.87 9.48 -18.35
N SER A 79 17.07 9.09 -17.90
CA SER A 79 17.45 7.71 -17.60
C SER A 79 17.48 7.40 -16.09
N GLU A 80 16.79 8.20 -15.29
CA GLU A 80 16.68 8.00 -13.84
C GLU A 80 15.79 6.80 -13.53
N SER A 81 16.14 6.05 -12.48
CA SER A 81 15.41 4.85 -12.09
C SER A 81 15.57 4.57 -10.61
N VAL A 82 14.58 3.91 -10.02
CA VAL A 82 14.64 3.36 -8.66
C VAL A 82 15.15 1.92 -8.72
N ALA A 83 16.25 1.65 -8.03
CA ALA A 83 16.78 0.29 -7.88
C ALA A 83 16.16 -0.40 -6.66
N GLU A 84 16.12 0.29 -5.52
CA GLU A 84 15.54 -0.24 -4.29
C GLU A 84 14.69 0.83 -3.60
N TRP A 85 13.61 0.42 -2.94
CA TRP A 85 12.74 1.31 -2.18
C TRP A 85 12.42 0.71 -0.81
N TYR A 86 12.74 1.46 0.24
CA TYR A 86 12.68 0.97 1.62
C TYR A 86 11.63 1.68 2.47
N PHE A 87 11.06 0.94 3.42
CA PHE A 87 10.12 1.45 4.42
C PHE A 87 10.40 0.86 5.81
N ASN A 88 10.09 1.65 6.84
CA ASN A 88 10.00 1.16 8.21
C ASN A 88 8.57 0.73 8.53
N PHE A 89 8.44 -0.23 9.43
CA PHE A 89 7.17 -0.72 9.95
C PHE A 89 7.09 -0.47 11.45
N ASN A 90 5.87 -0.53 12.01
CA ASN A 90 5.70 -0.29 13.44
C ASN A 90 6.34 -1.46 14.22
N PRO A 91 7.30 -1.20 15.14
CA PRO A 91 8.08 -2.24 15.81
C PRO A 91 7.29 -3.10 16.80
N ILE A 92 6.02 -2.75 17.08
CA ILE A 92 5.11 -3.61 17.86
C ILE A 92 4.66 -4.83 17.02
N TYR A 93 4.68 -4.73 15.70
CA TYR A 93 4.31 -5.79 14.78
C TYR A 93 5.54 -6.41 14.11
N ASP A 94 5.35 -7.55 13.46
CA ASP A 94 6.41 -8.28 12.75
C ASP A 94 6.29 -8.06 11.24
N ALA A 95 7.26 -7.36 10.66
CA ALA A 95 7.32 -7.11 9.22
C ALA A 95 7.51 -8.39 8.40
N SER A 96 8.07 -9.46 8.99
CA SER A 96 8.21 -10.75 8.30
C SER A 96 6.88 -11.51 8.13
N ALA A 97 5.84 -11.09 8.86
CA ALA A 97 4.48 -11.64 8.74
C ALA A 97 3.66 -10.97 7.61
N LEU A 98 4.21 -9.93 6.96
CA LEU A 98 3.55 -9.28 5.84
C LEU A 98 3.53 -10.18 4.61
N THR A 99 2.45 -10.07 3.83
CA THR A 99 2.35 -10.71 2.51
C THR A 99 2.16 -9.63 1.47
N PHE A 100 2.90 -9.73 0.37
CA PHE A 100 2.90 -8.74 -0.70
C PHE A 100 2.31 -9.37 -1.96
N THR A 101 1.33 -8.71 -2.56
CA THR A 101 0.75 -9.09 -3.84
C THR A 101 0.74 -7.87 -4.74
N VAL A 102 1.35 -8.00 -5.92
CA VAL A 102 1.30 -6.95 -6.95
C VAL A 102 -0.10 -6.97 -7.58
N VAL A 103 -0.79 -5.84 -7.54
CA VAL A 103 -2.21 -5.74 -7.96
C VAL A 103 -2.45 -4.83 -9.17
N ASP A 104 -1.47 -4.00 -9.55
CA ASP A 104 -1.47 -3.21 -10.77
C ASP A 104 -0.15 -3.42 -11.51
N ASN A 105 -0.24 -3.54 -12.84
CA ASN A 105 0.91 -3.75 -13.72
C ASN A 105 1.48 -2.39 -14.13
N SER A 106 2.46 -1.90 -13.37
CA SER A 106 3.47 -1.00 -13.93
C SER A 106 4.28 -1.78 -14.98
N ALA A 107 4.95 -1.10 -15.92
CA ALA A 107 5.81 -1.79 -16.88
C ALA A 107 7.03 -2.47 -16.21
N SER A 108 7.24 -2.24 -14.91
CA SER A 108 8.37 -2.71 -14.13
C SER A 108 7.93 -3.39 -12.83
N ASN A 109 8.14 -4.70 -12.73
CA ASN A 109 7.87 -5.46 -11.51
C ASN A 109 9.13 -5.58 -10.64
N PRO A 110 9.03 -5.47 -9.31
CA PRO A 110 10.15 -5.80 -8.41
C PRO A 110 10.62 -7.25 -8.65
N ASN A 111 11.94 -7.47 -8.64
CA ASN A 111 12.55 -8.79 -8.56
C ASN A 111 12.17 -9.50 -7.26
N SER A 112 12.11 -8.74 -6.16
CA SER A 112 11.68 -9.24 -4.87
C SER A 112 11.02 -8.15 -4.03
N ILE A 113 10.10 -8.56 -3.18
CA ILE A 113 9.50 -7.74 -2.13
C ILE A 113 9.66 -8.52 -0.83
N SER A 114 10.40 -7.95 0.13
CA SER A 114 10.79 -8.66 1.34
C SER A 114 10.49 -7.83 2.58
N GLY A 115 10.00 -8.49 3.63
CA GLY A 115 9.78 -7.92 4.95
C GLY A 115 10.60 -8.63 6.03
N GLY A 116 11.11 -7.89 7.01
CA GLY A 116 11.84 -8.42 8.16
C GLY A 116 12.33 -7.32 9.09
N ASN A 117 12.18 -7.50 10.40
CA ASN A 117 12.44 -6.44 11.38
C ASN A 117 13.92 -6.03 11.39
N ASN A 118 14.20 -4.76 11.09
CA ASN A 118 15.53 -4.17 10.93
C ASN A 118 16.46 -5.03 10.06
N LEU A 119 15.94 -5.60 8.97
CA LEU A 119 16.66 -6.56 8.15
C LEU A 119 17.45 -5.92 7.00
N PHE A 120 17.01 -4.77 6.49
CA PHE A 120 17.54 -4.15 5.29
C PHE A 120 18.33 -2.88 5.59
N LYS A 121 19.34 -2.59 4.77
CA LYS A 121 20.20 -1.41 4.94
C LYS A 121 20.37 -0.69 3.61
N ALA A 122 19.98 0.58 3.58
CA ALA A 122 20.26 1.48 2.46
C ALA A 122 21.68 2.07 2.61
N ASP A 123 22.14 2.83 1.61
CA ASP A 123 23.50 3.41 1.57
C ASP A 123 23.79 4.41 2.71
N GLY A 124 22.73 4.93 3.37
CA GLY A 124 22.83 5.79 4.55
C GLY A 124 22.88 5.05 5.89
N ASP A 125 22.59 5.79 6.96
CA ASP A 125 22.42 5.24 8.30
C ASP A 125 20.98 4.77 8.54
N GLY A 126 20.82 3.74 9.36
CA GLY A 126 19.52 3.16 9.73
C GLY A 126 19.31 1.74 9.19
N TRP A 127 18.31 1.09 9.75
CA TRP A 127 17.81 -0.20 9.28
C TRP A 127 16.35 -0.01 8.85
N TYR A 128 15.94 -0.78 7.85
CA TYR A 128 14.59 -0.77 7.31
C TYR A 128 13.96 -2.16 7.42
N ASP A 129 12.63 -2.17 7.44
CA ASP A 129 11.85 -3.37 7.67
C ASP A 129 11.30 -3.99 6.38
N ILE A 130 11.17 -3.19 5.32
CA ILE A 130 10.61 -3.60 4.03
C ILE A 130 11.54 -3.12 2.91
N ASN A 131 11.82 -3.98 1.93
CA ASN A 131 12.56 -3.64 0.70
C ASN A 131 11.79 -4.09 -0.54
N PHE A 132 11.67 -3.18 -1.51
CA PHE A 132 11.27 -3.46 -2.89
C PHE A 132 12.51 -3.36 -3.78
N ASP A 133 12.96 -4.49 -4.33
CA ASP A 133 14.12 -4.56 -5.22
C ASP A 133 13.66 -4.62 -6.68
N PHE A 134 14.00 -3.61 -7.47
CA PHE A 134 13.65 -3.50 -8.89
C PHE A 134 14.84 -3.87 -9.80
N PRO A 135 14.59 -4.38 -11.01
CA PRO A 135 15.65 -4.60 -11.99
C PRO A 135 16.43 -3.31 -12.32
N PRO A 136 17.74 -3.36 -12.66
CA PRO A 136 18.74 -4.35 -12.31
C PRO A 136 19.89 -3.74 -11.46
N PRO A 137 20.50 -4.49 -10.53
CA PRO A 137 20.97 -5.87 -10.74
C PRO A 137 20.48 -6.93 -9.72
N PRO A 138 20.25 -8.20 -10.15
CA PRO A 138 20.54 -8.79 -11.47
C PRO A 138 19.31 -8.86 -12.43
N GLY A 139 19.29 -8.07 -13.51
CA GLY A 139 18.20 -8.01 -14.52
C GLY A 139 18.55 -7.18 -15.77
N SER A 140 17.56 -6.70 -16.54
CA SER A 140 17.77 -5.82 -17.72
C SER A 140 17.30 -4.37 -17.50
N ASP A 141 17.95 -3.39 -18.13
CA ASP A 141 17.60 -1.95 -18.01
C ASP A 141 16.18 -1.61 -18.46
N SER A 142 15.60 -2.39 -19.38
CA SER A 142 14.22 -2.20 -19.87
C SER A 142 13.13 -2.54 -18.84
N ALA A 143 13.51 -3.11 -17.69
CA ALA A 143 12.59 -3.49 -16.61
C ALA A 143 12.77 -2.62 -15.35
N ARG A 144 13.53 -1.52 -15.46
CA ARG A 144 13.76 -0.57 -14.36
C ARG A 144 12.51 0.20 -14.04
N PHE A 145 12.21 0.35 -12.74
CA PHE A 145 11.21 1.29 -12.30
C PHE A 145 11.68 2.73 -12.57
N THR A 146 11.11 3.39 -13.58
CA THR A 146 11.70 4.57 -14.23
C THR A 146 10.74 5.75 -14.38
N ALA A 147 11.21 6.82 -15.02
CA ALA A 147 10.51 8.07 -15.25
C ALA A 147 9.08 7.87 -15.79
N GLY A 148 8.10 8.43 -15.08
CA GLY A 148 6.69 8.38 -15.47
C GLY A 148 5.92 7.15 -14.98
N GLU A 149 6.58 6.18 -14.35
CA GLU A 149 5.91 4.95 -13.91
C GLU A 149 5.16 5.11 -12.58
N THR A 150 4.12 4.28 -12.40
CA THR A 150 3.32 4.14 -11.18
C THR A 150 2.85 2.71 -11.06
#